data_AF-A0A4U9D8Z5-F1
#
_entry.id   AF-A0A4U9D8Z5-F1
#
_cell.length_a   1.000
_cell.length_b   1.000
_cell.length_c   1.000
_cell.angle_alpha   90.00
_cell.angle_beta   90.00
_cell.angle_gamma   90.00
#
_symmetry.space_group_name_H-M   'P 1'
#
loop_
_entity.id
_entity.type
_entity.pdbx_description
1 polymer ?
#
loop_
_entity_poly.entity_id
_entity_poly.type
_entity_poly.pdbx_seq_one_letter_code
_entity_poly.pdbx_strand_id
1 'polypeptide(L)' 'MREQSRGPQVPAGLPMTEEQLSKLGGRELRALGKLMPGEEEVAENPRARSSVLRIAERTNA' A
#
# COMPACT_ATOMS: atom_id res chain seq x y z
N MET A 1 -1.87 -5.39 4.17
CA MET A 1 -1.07 -4.23 3.69
C MET A 1 -1.88 -3.27 2.82
N ARG A 2 -2.37 -3.68 1.64
CA ARG A 2 -3.10 -2.76 0.72
C ARG A 2 -4.29 -2.05 1.39
N GLU A 3 -5.11 -2.77 2.14
CA GLU A 3 -6.28 -2.19 2.83
C GLU A 3 -5.84 -1.21 3.94
N GLN A 4 -4.87 -1.64 4.76
CA GLN A 4 -4.30 -0.84 5.84
C GLN A 4 -3.58 0.43 5.39
N SER A 5 -3.16 0.50 4.11
CA SER A 5 -2.57 1.70 3.52
C SER A 5 -3.52 2.58 2.71
N ARG A 6 -4.72 2.08 2.37
CA ARG A 6 -5.65 2.77 1.46
C ARG A 6 -6.51 3.82 2.16
N GLY A 7 -6.67 3.72 3.48
CA GLY A 7 -7.55 4.60 4.25
C GLY A 7 -9.04 4.27 4.02
N PRO A 8 -9.95 5.13 4.48
CA PRO A 8 -11.38 4.86 4.49
C PRO A 8 -11.95 4.89 3.08
N GLN A 9 -12.73 3.87 2.73
CA GLN A 9 -13.31 3.72 1.40
C GLN A 9 -14.65 4.45 1.33
N VAL A 10 -14.67 5.61 0.68
CA VAL A 10 -15.89 6.42 0.50
C VAL A 10 -16.49 6.26 -0.91
N PRO A 11 -17.82 6.31 -1.06
CA PRO A 11 -18.48 6.30 -2.37
C PRO A 11 -18.03 7.49 -3.24
N ALA A 12 -17.82 7.24 -4.53
CA ALA A 12 -17.49 8.28 -5.49
C ALA A 12 -18.66 9.27 -5.64
N GLY A 13 -18.35 10.57 -5.71
CA GLY A 13 -19.35 11.63 -5.91
C GLY A 13 -19.95 12.21 -4.62
N LEU A 14 -19.56 11.71 -3.44
CA LEU A 14 -19.93 12.33 -2.17
C LEU A 14 -18.92 13.44 -1.81
N PRO A 15 -19.34 14.72 -1.74
CA PRO A 15 -18.43 15.78 -1.32
C PRO A 15 -18.12 15.63 0.17
N MET A 16 -16.86 15.35 0.50
CA MET A 16 -16.37 15.25 1.87
C MET A 16 -15.10 16.09 2.05
N THR A 17 -14.95 16.69 3.22
CA THR A 17 -13.72 17.40 3.60
C THR A 17 -12.66 16.43 4.12
N GLU A 18 -11.38 16.81 4.11
CA GLU A 18 -10.28 15.98 4.65
C GLU A 18 -10.49 15.62 6.12
N GLU A 19 -11.06 16.53 6.91
CA GLU A 19 -11.40 16.29 8.32
C GLU A 19 -12.48 15.22 8.48
N GLN A 20 -13.49 15.20 7.60
CA GLN A 20 -14.53 14.18 7.61
C GLN A 20 -13.98 12.81 7.22
N LEU A 21 -13.05 12.77 6.26
CA LEU A 21 -12.36 11.55 5.85
C LEU A 21 -11.47 11.01 6.99
N SER A 22 -10.72 11.88 7.68
CA SER A 22 -9.87 11.47 8.80
C SER A 22 -10.67 10.88 9.97
N LYS A 23 -11.92 11.32 10.18
CA LYS A 23 -12.82 10.79 11.23
C LYS A 23 -13.37 9.39 10.92
N LEU A 24 -13.42 8.99 9.65
CA LEU A 24 -13.87 7.66 9.24
C LEU A 24 -12.81 6.57 9.47
N GLY A 25 -11.59 6.97 9.85
CA GLY A 25 -10.46 6.09 10.12
C GLY A 25 -9.23 6.52 9.34
N GLY A 26 -8.07 6.56 9.99
CA GLY A 26 -6.79 6.81 9.34
C GLY A 26 -6.28 5.57 8.61
N ARG A 27 -5.38 5.77 7.63
CA ARG A 27 -4.50 4.67 7.20
C ARG A 27 -3.54 4.37 8.36
N GLU A 28 -3.43 3.11 8.77
CA GLU A 28 -2.46 2.71 9.80
C GLU A 28 -1.04 2.56 9.23
N LEU A 29 -0.94 2.38 7.92
CA LEU A 29 0.33 2.11 7.23
C LEU A 29 0.55 3.10 6.09
N ARG A 30 1.70 3.78 6.08
CA ARG A 30 2.18 4.51 4.89
C ARG A 30 2.98 3.57 4.00
N ALA A 31 2.55 3.39 2.75
CA ALA A 31 3.27 2.58 1.78
C ALA A 31 4.57 3.28 1.35
N LEU A 32 5.71 2.59 1.46
CA LEU A 32 7.04 3.09 1.12
C LEU A 32 7.49 2.67 -0.27
N GLY A 33 7.11 1.46 -0.69
CA GLY A 33 7.55 0.97 -2.00
C GLY A 33 7.09 -0.43 -2.34
N LYS A 34 7.37 -0.79 -3.59
CA LYS A 34 7.15 -2.11 -4.18
C LYS A 34 8.38 -2.46 -5.00
N LEU A 35 8.93 -3.65 -4.80
CA LEU A 35 10.06 -4.17 -5.56
C LEU A 35 9.69 -5.52 -6.20
N MET A 36 10.26 -5.76 -7.36
CA MET A 36 10.18 -7.01 -8.13
C MET A 36 11.62 -7.41 -8.48
N PRO A 37 11.90 -8.70 -8.64
CA PRO A 37 13.24 -9.15 -8.98
C PRO A 37 13.66 -8.64 -10.36
N GLY A 38 14.96 -8.42 -10.52
CA GLY A 38 15.59 -8.09 -11.81
C GLY A 38 15.78 -9.32 -12.70
N GLU A 39 16.21 -9.10 -13.94
CA GLU A 39 16.42 -10.20 -14.91
C GLU A 39 17.52 -11.17 -14.46
N GLU A 40 18.61 -10.66 -13.89
CA GLU A 40 19.71 -11.47 -13.34
C GLU A 40 19.25 -12.37 -12.18
N GLU A 41 18.49 -11.81 -11.24
CA GLU A 41 17.92 -12.57 -10.11
C GLU A 41 16.94 -13.66 -10.57
N VAL A 42 16.16 -13.38 -11.63
CA VAL A 42 15.25 -14.38 -12.22
C VAL A 42 16.02 -15.47 -12.97
N ALA A 43 17.15 -15.13 -13.59
CA ALA A 43 18.00 -16.11 -14.27
C ALA A 43 18.69 -17.07 -13.27
N GLU A 44 19.20 -16.54 -12.15
CA GLU A 44 19.80 -17.36 -11.08
C GLU A 44 18.75 -18.12 -10.27
N ASN A 45 17.57 -17.53 -10.06
CA ASN A 45 16.47 -18.13 -9.32
C ASN A 45 15.13 -18.00 -10.08
N PRO A 46 14.80 -18.97 -10.95
CA PRO A 46 13.55 -18.94 -11.72
C PRO A 46 12.27 -18.87 -10.85
N ARG A 47 12.32 -19.36 -9.61
CA ARG A 47 11.19 -19.30 -8.67
C ARG A 47 10.91 -17.87 -8.18
N ALA A 48 11.89 -16.97 -8.26
CA ALA A 48 11.73 -15.59 -7.86
C ALA A 48 10.86 -14.78 -8.83
N ARG A 49 10.67 -15.21 -10.09
CA ARG A 49 9.98 -14.46 -11.18
C ARG A 49 8.67 -13.76 -10.78
N SER A 50 7.90 -14.34 -9.85
CA SER A 50 6.61 -13.78 -9.40
C SER A 50 6.63 -13.15 -8.00
N SER A 51 7.81 -13.04 -7.38
CA SER A 51 7.97 -12.43 -6.07
C SER A 51 7.70 -10.93 -6.13
N VAL A 52 6.95 -10.42 -5.16
CA VAL A 52 6.66 -8.99 -5.02
C VAL A 52 6.85 -8.58 -3.57
N LEU A 53 7.93 -7.84 -3.30
CA LEU A 53 8.19 -7.26 -1.99
C LEU A 53 7.40 -5.95 -1.85
N ARG A 54 6.72 -5.79 -0.72
CA ARG A 54 5.98 -4.56 -0.38
C ARG A 54 6.43 -4.06 0.97
N ILE A 55 6.76 -2.78 1.04
CA ILE A 55 7.31 -2.14 2.24
C ILE A 55 6.34 -1.02 2.65
N ALA A 56 6.04 -0.96 3.94
CA ALA A 56 5.26 0.10 4.55
C ALA A 56 5.79 0.40 5.96
N GLU A 57 5.57 1.62 6.41
CA GLU A 57 5.81 2.02 7.80
C GLU A 57 4.47 2.24 8.52
N ARG A 58 4.46 2.02 9.83
CA ARG A 58 3.29 2.35 10.66
C ARG A 58 3.24 3.85 10.91
N THR A 59 2.06 4.44 10.73
CA THR A 59 1.81 5.84 11.04
C THR A 59 1.39 5.99 12.50
N ASN A 60 1.64 7.15 13.10
CA ASN A 60 1.19 7.50 14.46
C ASN A 60 -0.30 7.93 14.50
N ALA A 61 -1.08 7.50 13.52
CA ALA A 61 -2.48 7.86 13.34
C ALA A 61 -3.38 6.97 14.20
#